data_AF-A0A3D3CK17-F1
#
_entry.id   AF-A0A3D3CK17-F1
#
_cell.length_a   1.000
_cell.length_b   1.000
_cell.length_c   1.000
_cell.angle_alpha   90.00
_cell.angle_beta   90.00
_cell.angle_gamma   90.00
#
_symmetry.space_group_name_H-M   'P 1'
#
loop_
_entity.id
_entity.type
_entity.pdbx_description
1 polymer ?
#
loop_
_entity_poly.entity_id
_entity_poly.type
_entity_poly.pdbx_seq_one_letter_code
_entity_poly.pdbx_strand_id
1 'polypeptide(L)' 'ASVLLKPATPGTGVIAGGVVRAIMELGGVKDVCTKVVGRTSNPVNVAWATIEALEELRTPEEILHLRGKKSPEAERE' A
#
# COMPACT_ATOMS: atom_id res chain seq x y z
N ALA A 1 11.46 -10.61 4.03
CA ALA A 1 10.12 -10.56 4.64
C ALA A 1 9.20 -9.95 3.61
N SER A 2 7.92 -10.30 3.54
CA SER A 2 6.96 -9.69 2.61
C SER A 2 5.85 -9.03 3.43
N VAL A 3 5.32 -7.92 2.94
CA VAL A 3 4.20 -7.22 3.57
C VAL A 3 3.09 -7.08 2.54
N LEU A 4 1.92 -7.62 2.85
CA LEU A 4 0.73 -7.44 2.04
C LEU A 4 0.00 -6.19 2.54
N LEU A 5 -0.20 -5.23 1.64
CA LEU A 5 -0.98 -4.02 1.88
C LEU A 5 -2.31 -4.15 1.13
N LYS A 6 -3.43 -3.93 1.83
CA LYS A 6 -4.76 -3.94 1.23
C LYS A 6 -5.51 -2.65 1.60
N PRO A 7 -6.06 -1.92 0.62
CA PRO A 7 -6.91 -0.77 0.92
C PRO A 7 -8.13 -1.24 1.73
N ALA A 8 -8.48 -0.46 2.75
CA ALA A 8 -9.64 -0.72 3.59
C ALA A 8 -10.77 0.25 3.29
N THR A 9 -11.98 -0.07 3.75
CA THR A 9 -13.12 0.83 3.66
C THR A 9 -12.90 2.08 4.52
N PRO A 10 -13.48 3.25 4.17
CA PRO A 10 -13.34 4.45 4.97
C PRO A 10 -13.79 4.24 6.43
N GLY A 11 -13.00 4.74 7.38
CA GLY A 11 -13.27 4.59 8.81
C GLY A 11 -12.79 3.27 9.43
N THR A 12 -12.07 2.44 8.69
CA THR A 12 -11.42 1.22 9.22
C THR A 12 -10.19 1.55 10.06
N GLY A 13 -9.52 2.66 9.75
CA GLY A 13 -8.24 3.02 10.34
C GLY A 13 -7.08 2.18 9.81
N VAL A 14 -5.93 2.33 10.47
CA VAL A 14 -4.71 1.59 10.14
C VAL A 14 -4.68 0.27 10.93
N ILE A 15 -5.03 -0.83 10.27
CA ILE A 15 -4.91 -2.19 10.82
C ILE A 15 -3.55 -2.78 10.41
N ALA A 16 -2.56 -2.54 11.25
CA ALA A 16 -1.18 -2.95 11.01
C ALA A 16 -0.41 -3.28 12.30
N GLY A 17 0.64 -4.10 12.16
CA GLY A 17 1.62 -4.34 13.22
C GLY A 17 2.49 -3.10 13.48
N GLY A 18 3.11 -2.99 14.66
CA GLY A 18 3.72 -1.74 15.14
C GLY A 18 4.64 -1.01 14.16
N VAL A 19 5.57 -1.73 13.51
CA VAL A 19 6.48 -1.13 12.51
C VAL A 19 5.73 -0.61 11.29
N VAL A 20 4.87 -1.44 10.72
CA VAL A 20 4.09 -1.09 9.52
C VAL A 20 3.14 0.07 9.83
N ARG A 21 2.51 0.06 11.02
CA ARG A 21 1.63 1.13 11.49
C ARG A 21 2.34 2.49 11.53
N ALA A 22 3.53 2.55 12.14
CA ALA A 22 4.29 3.79 12.22
C ALA A 22 4.61 4.36 10.83
N ILE A 23 4.99 3.50 9.88
CA ILE A 23 5.26 3.91 8.49
C ILE A 23 3.98 4.42 7.81
N MET A 24 2.88 3.71 7.95
CA MET A 24 1.59 4.07 7.32
C MET A 24 1.03 5.39 7.89
N GLU A 25 1.11 5.58 9.21
CA GLU A 25 0.65 6.81 9.88
C GLU A 25 1.51 8.02 9.45
N LEU A 26 2.83 7.87 9.37
CA LEU A 26 3.73 8.92 8.86
C LEU A 26 3.50 9.22 7.37
N GLY A 27 3.15 8.19 6.58
CA GLY A 27 2.79 8.33 5.17
C GLY A 27 1.40 8.95 4.94
N GLY A 28 0.64 9.25 6.00
CA GLY A 28 -0.69 9.85 5.91
C GLY A 28 -1.80 8.88 5.46
N VAL A 29 -1.53 7.57 5.50
CA VAL A 29 -2.51 6.54 5.14
C VAL A 29 -3.54 6.41 6.26
N LYS A 30 -4.81 6.67 5.95
CA LYS A 30 -5.90 6.65 6.93
C LYS A 30 -6.49 5.27 7.14
N ASP A 31 -6.72 4.54 6.05
CA ASP A 31 -7.48 3.29 6.03
C ASP A 31 -6.71 2.22 5.27
N VAL A 32 -6.12 1.26 5.99
CA VAL A 32 -5.35 0.16 5.39
C VAL A 32 -5.38 -1.07 6.27
N CYS A 33 -5.48 -2.25 5.66
CA CYS A 33 -5.30 -3.54 6.33
C CYS A 33 -4.03 -4.20 5.82
N THR A 34 -3.15 -4.60 6.74
CA THR A 34 -1.84 -5.13 6.40
C THR A 34 -1.59 -6.49 7.03
N LYS A 35 -0.78 -7.30 6.36
CA LYS A 35 -0.28 -8.56 6.94
C LYS A 35 1.18 -8.74 6.56
N VAL A 36 2.03 -8.91 7.57
CA VAL A 36 3.40 -9.39 7.35
C VAL A 36 3.32 -10.89 7.02
N VAL A 37 3.79 -11.24 5.82
CA VAL A 37 3.83 -12.60 5.29
C VAL A 37 5.30 -13.01 5.16
N GLY A 38 5.66 -14.15 5.76
CA GLY A 38 7.01 -14.68 5.68
C GLY A 38 7.52 -15.24 7.00
N ARG A 39 8.72 -15.83 6.95
CA ARG A 39 9.31 -16.56 8.08
C ARG A 39 9.90 -15.67 9.17
N THR A 40 10.21 -14.41 8.84
CA THR A 40 10.94 -13.49 9.72
C THR A 40 10.05 -12.32 10.12
N SER A 41 9.96 -12.06 11.43
CA SER A 41 9.26 -10.93 12.04
C SER A 41 10.21 -9.81 12.53
N ASN A 42 11.48 -9.85 12.11
CA ASN A 42 12.49 -8.84 12.46
C ASN A 42 12.00 -7.44 12.05
N PRO A 43 11.88 -6.48 13.00
CA PRO A 43 11.39 -5.13 12.73
C PRO A 43 12.09 -4.41 11.57
N VAL A 44 13.42 -4.52 11.47
CA VAL A 44 14.20 -3.85 10.42
C VAL A 44 13.83 -4.38 9.03
N ASN A 45 13.71 -5.70 8.90
CA ASN A 45 13.34 -6.33 7.62
C ASN A 45 11.89 -6.03 7.25
N VAL A 46 11.00 -5.91 8.23
CA VAL A 46 9.60 -5.53 8.01
C VAL A 46 9.52 -4.07 7.55
N ALA A 47 10.33 -3.17 8.13
CA ALA A 47 10.40 -1.78 7.71
C ALA A 47 10.83 -1.65 6.24
N TRP A 48 11.95 -2.27 5.86
CA TRP A 48 12.43 -2.28 4.47
C TRP A 48 11.41 -2.87 3.51
N ALA A 49 10.82 -4.02 3.85
CA ALA A 49 9.79 -4.65 3.01
C ALA A 49 8.51 -3.80 2.89
N THR A 50 8.18 -2.98 3.90
CA THR A 50 7.04 -2.07 3.82
C THR A 50 7.31 -0.91 2.87
N ILE A 51 8.53 -0.36 2.89
CA ILE A 51 8.93 0.73 1.99
C ILE A 51 8.96 0.22 0.55
N GLU A 52 9.60 -0.93 0.31
CA GLU A 52 9.64 -1.58 -1.01
C GLU A 52 8.22 -1.84 -1.56
N ALA A 53 7.31 -2.36 -0.73
CA ALA A 53 5.92 -2.59 -1.12
C ALA A 53 5.15 -1.29 -1.46
N LEU A 54 5.51 -0.15 -0.86
CA LEU A 54 4.93 1.15 -1.19
C LEU A 54 5.49 1.69 -2.51
N GLU A 55 6.77 1.49 -2.79
CA GLU A 55 7.43 1.89 -4.04
C GLU A 55 6.92 1.09 -5.25
N GLU A 56 6.49 -0.16 -5.05
CA GLU A 56 5.88 -0.99 -6.09
C GLU A 56 4.43 -0.62 -6.44
N LEU A 57 3.79 0.30 -5.69
CA LEU A 57 2.43 0.74 -5.98
C LEU A 57 2.39 1.46 -7.32
N ARG A 58 1.40 1.11 -8.14
CA ARG A 58 1.16 1.73 -9.44
C ARG A 58 -0.08 2.58 -9.39
N THR A 59 -0.01 3.74 -10.02
CA THR A 59 -1.15 4.63 -10.13
C THR A 59 -2.16 4.10 -11.16
N PRO A 60 -3.47 4.44 -11.03
CA PRO A 60 -4.45 4.08 -12.03
C PRO A 60 -4.04 4.52 -13.44
N GLU A 61 -3.46 5.71 -13.58
CA GLU A 61 -3.05 6.32 -14.85
C GLU A 61 -1.94 5.49 -15.52
N GLU A 62 -0.93 5.08 -14.76
CA GLU A 62 0.14 4.18 -15.23
C GLU A 62 -0.43 2.86 -15.75
N ILE A 63 -1.36 2.26 -14.99
CA ILE A 63 -2.00 0.99 -15.39
C ILE A 63 -2.83 1.16 -16.66
N LEU A 64 -3.53 2.28 -16.81
CA LEU A 64 -4.34 2.59 -17.98
C LEU A 64 -3.48 2.80 -19.22
N HIS A 65 -2.39 3.55 -19.08
CA HIS A 65 -1.41 3.75 -20.15
C HIS A 65 -0.77 2.43 -20.59
N LEU A 66 -0.34 1.59 -19.65
CA LEU A 66 0.19 0.25 -19.93
C LEU A 66 -0.83 -0.66 -20.62
N ARG A 67 -2.13 -0.46 -20.36
CA ARG A 67 -3.24 -1.20 -20.99
C ARG A 67 -3.73 -0.58 -22.31
N GLY A 68 -3.14 0.52 -22.76
CA GLY A 68 -3.56 1.24 -23.97
C GLY A 68 -4.95 1.88 -23.89
N LYS A 69 -5.46 2.12 -22.68
CA LYS A 69 -6.77 2.75 -22.45
C LYS A 69 -6.60 4.18 -21.95
N LYS A 70 -7.49 5.09 -22.35
CA LYS A 70 -7.53 6.46 -21.81
C LYS A 70 -8.09 6.44 -20.39
N SER A 71 -7.71 7.43 -19.58
CA SER A 71 -8.22 7.56 -18.22
C SER A 71 -9.73 7.81 -18.23
N PRO A 72 -10.52 7.15 -17.34
CA PRO A 72 -11.96 7.40 -17.23
C PRO A 72 -12.29 8.84 -16.77
N GLU A 73 -11.30 9.59 -16.27
CA GLU A 73 -11.46 11.03 -16.02
C GLU A 73 -11.61 11.84 -17.32
N ALA A 74 -11.03 11.38 -18.43
CA ALA A 74 -11.18 11.99 -19.75
C ALA A 74 -12.52 11.66 -20.44
N GLU A 75 -13.33 10.76 -19.87
CA GLU A 75 -14.67 10.40 -20.39
C GLU A 75 -15.80 11.11 -19.61
N ARG A 76 -15.45 11.84 -18.53
CA ARG A 76 -16.40 12.60 -17.70
C ARG A 76 -16.44 14.10 -18.04
N GLU A 77 -15.67 14.53 -19.04
CA GLU A 77 -15.71 15.86 -19.67
C GLU A 77 -16.28 15.73 -21.08
#